data_AF-A0A967UJ20-F1
#
_entry.id   AF-A0A967UJ20-F1
#
_cell.length_a   1.000
_cell.length_b   1.000
_cell.length_c   1.000
_cell.angle_alpha   90.00
_cell.angle_beta   90.00
_cell.angle_gamma   90.00
#
_symmetry.space_group_name_H-M   'P 1'
#
loop_
_entity.id
_entity.type
_entity.pdbx_description
1 polymer ?
#
loop_
_entity_poly.entity_id
_entity_poly.type
_entity_poly.pdbx_seq_one_letter_code
_entity_poly.pdbx_strand_id
1 'polypeptide(L)'
;MKALRIKDELHWHDHWSVELGKRLETRDSTNNLLVFSERCSEEDIRGILADAPNDLFEIIDLEEAPENDCDFMADSGMCYRKLH
;
A
#
# COMPACT_ATOMS: atom_id res chain seq x y z
N MET A 1 6.96 -3.71 -7.15
CA MET A 1 6.44 -3.87 -5.77
C MET A 1 4.95 -3.60 -5.75
N LYS A 2 4.23 -4.12 -4.75
CA LYS A 2 2.80 -3.82 -4.56
C LYS A 2 2.64 -2.80 -3.44
N ALA A 3 1.65 -1.93 -3.57
CA ALA A 3 1.24 -1.04 -2.51
C ALA A 3 -0.28 -0.98 -2.38
N LEU A 4 -0.76 -0.73 -1.17
CA LEU A 4 -2.16 -0.49 -0.87
C LEU A 4 -2.35 0.99 -0.59
N ARG A 5 -3.13 1.66 -1.44
CA ARG A 5 -3.56 3.04 -1.23
C ARG A 5 -4.95 3.06 -0.61
N ILE A 6 -5.07 3.64 0.58
CA ILE A 6 -6.34 3.89 1.24
C ILE A 6 -6.96 5.14 0.60
N LYS A 7 -8.18 5.01 0.08
CA LYS A 7 -8.93 6.07 -0.61
C LYS A 7 -9.88 6.81 0.31
N ASP A 8 -10.40 6.12 1.32
CA ASP A 8 -11.33 6.67 2.30
C ASP A 8 -10.92 6.25 3.71
N GLU A 9 -10.14 7.12 4.35
CA GLU A 9 -9.64 6.91 5.71
C GLU A 9 -10.74 6.97 6.78
N LEU A 10 -11.89 7.60 6.49
CA LEU A 10 -12.99 7.74 7.45
C LEU A 10 -13.73 6.42 7.66
N HIS A 11 -13.84 5.63 6.60
CA HIS A 11 -14.44 4.30 6.64
C HIS A 11 -13.39 3.18 6.71
N TRP A 12 -12.10 3.53 6.69
CA TRP A 12 -11.02 2.57 6.91
C TRP A 12 -10.97 2.17 8.38
N HIS A 13 -11.25 0.90 8.67
CA HIS A 13 -11.22 0.40 10.03
C HIS A 13 -9.82 -0.05 10.45
N ASP A 14 -9.39 0.32 11.66
CA ASP A 14 -8.07 0.00 12.23
C ASP A 14 -7.70 -1.49 12.16
N HIS A 15 -8.70 -2.38 12.27
CA HIS A 15 -8.45 -3.82 12.24
C HIS A 15 -7.83 -4.28 10.90
N TRP A 16 -8.14 -3.65 9.78
CA TRP A 16 -7.51 -3.96 8.49
C TRP A 16 -6.03 -3.60 8.50
N SER A 17 -5.67 -2.40 8.99
CA SER A 17 -4.27 -2.00 9.16
C SER A 17 -3.51 -2.97 10.06
N VAL A 18 -4.14 -3.38 11.17
CA VAL A 18 -3.55 -4.34 12.11
C VAL A 18 -3.32 -5.71 11.46
N GLU A 19 -4.27 -6.23 10.69
CA GLU A 19 -4.11 -7.54 10.04
C GLU A 19 -3.07 -7.49 8.90
N LEU A 20 -3.01 -6.39 8.14
CA LEU A 20 -1.95 -6.17 7.16
C LEU A 20 -0.58 -6.17 7.84
N GLY A 21 -0.39 -5.40 8.91
CA GLY A 21 0.89 -5.31 9.61
C GLY A 21 1.33 -6.60 10.31
N LYS A 22 0.39 -7.50 10.66
CA LYS A 22 0.70 -8.81 11.23
C LYS A 22 1.13 -9.84 10.18
N ARG A 23 0.55 -9.77 8.98
CA ARG A 23 0.64 -10.84 7.98
C ARG A 23 1.55 -10.49 6.82
N LEU A 24 1.72 -9.20 6.52
CA LEU A 24 2.53 -8.71 5.42
C LEU A 24 3.71 -7.89 5.93
N GLU A 25 4.85 -8.07 5.28
CA GLU A 25 6.02 -7.25 5.51
C GLU A 25 5.86 -5.90 4.79
N THR A 26 5.62 -4.85 5.58
CA THR A 26 5.60 -3.47 5.08
C THR A 26 7.05 -3.00 4.92
N ARG A 27 7.43 -2.66 3.69
CA ARG A 27 8.76 -2.11 3.37
C ARG A 27 8.83 -0.64 3.74
N ASP A 28 7.76 0.09 3.43
CA ASP A 28 7.68 1.53 3.65
C ASP A 28 6.21 1.98 3.77
N SER A 29 6.00 3.22 4.19
CA SER A 29 4.67 3.81 4.28
C SER A 29 4.69 5.31 4.02
N THR A 30 3.53 5.85 3.67
CA THR A 30 3.20 7.27 3.83
C THR A 30 1.74 7.38 4.24
N ASN A 31 1.25 8.61 4.38
CA ASN A 31 -0.01 8.98 5.02
C ASN A 31 -1.21 8.06 4.68
N ASN A 32 -1.35 7.66 3.41
CA ASN A 32 -2.44 6.79 2.93
C ASN A 32 -1.96 5.63 2.05
N LEU A 33 -0.67 5.27 2.11
CA LEU A 33 -0.08 4.27 1.23
C LEU A 33 0.83 3.35 2.04
N LEU A 34 0.58 2.05 1.95
CA LEU A 34 1.45 1.01 2.50
C LEU A 34 2.19 0.34 1.35
N VAL A 35 3.53 0.40 1.36
CA VAL A 35 4.39 -0.23 0.36
C VAL A 35 4.87 -1.57 0.92
N PHE A 36 4.55 -2.67 0.24
CA PHE A 36 4.91 -4.01 0.69
C PHE A 36 6.19 -4.51 0.04
N SER A 37 6.82 -5.51 0.66
CA SER A 37 7.96 -6.19 0.06
C SER A 37 7.61 -6.88 -1.26
N GLU A 38 8.59 -7.11 -2.13
CA GLU A 38 8.40 -7.75 -3.45
C GLU A 38 7.81 -9.17 -3.38
N ARG A 39 7.84 -9.79 -2.20
CA ARG A 39 7.28 -11.12 -1.97
C ARG A 39 5.76 -11.10 -1.79
N CYS A 40 5.18 -9.92 -1.56
CA CYS A 40 3.75 -9.76 -1.35
C CYS A 40 3.02 -9.72 -2.70
N SER A 41 2.05 -10.62 -2.86
CA SER A 41 1.18 -10.64 -4.04
C SER A 41 -0.08 -9.81 -3.81
N GLU A 42 -0.74 -9.41 -4.91
CA GLU A 42 -2.05 -8.77 -4.83
C GLU A 42 -3.10 -9.69 -4.17
N GLU A 43 -3.02 -10.99 -4.42
CA GLU A 43 -3.92 -11.99 -3.83
C GLU A 43 -3.78 -12.04 -2.31
N ASP A 44 -2.56 -11.91 -1.77
CA ASP A 44 -2.34 -11.87 -0.32
C ASP A 44 -3.03 -10.65 0.32
N ILE A 45 -2.86 -9.47 -0.29
CA ILE A 45 -3.46 -8.22 0.19
C ILE A 45 -5.00 -8.34 0.14
N ARG A 46 -5.54 -8.81 -0.99
CA ARG A 46 -6.99 -9.01 -1.15
C ARG A 46 -7.55 -10.06 -0.21
N GLY A 47 -6.80 -11.12 0.06
CA GLY A 47 -7.20 -12.16 1.01
C GLY A 47 -7.34 -11.64 2.44
N ILE A 48 -6.48 -10.70 2.85
CA ILE A 48 -6.56 -10.03 4.15
C ILE A 48 -7.74 -9.05 4.20
N LEU A 49 -7.98 -8.34 3.10
CA LEU A 49 -9.01 -7.32 2.97
C LEU A 49 -10.33 -7.86 2.38
N ALA A 50 -10.59 -9.16 2.52
CA ALA A 50 -11.72 -9.81 1.86
C ALA A 50 -13.09 -9.27 2.33
N ASP A 51 -13.16 -8.67 3.51
CA ASP A 51 -14.34 -8.03 4.08
C ASP A 51 -14.34 -6.49 3.95
N ALA A 52 -13.27 -5.90 3.40
CA ALA A 52 -13.21 -4.48 3.12
C ALA A 52 -13.91 -4.14 1.80
N PRO A 53 -14.78 -3.13 1.75
CA PRO A 53 -15.33 -2.65 0.49
C PRO A 53 -14.24 -2.18 -0.50
N ASN A 54 -14.36 -2.61 -1.75
CA ASN A 54 -13.34 -2.39 -2.79
C ASN A 54 -13.13 -0.91 -3.16
N ASP A 55 -14.06 -0.04 -2.83
CA ASP A 55 -13.99 1.41 -3.05
C ASP A 55 -13.14 2.14 -1.99
N LEU A 56 -12.90 1.51 -0.83
CA LEU A 56 -12.08 2.09 0.24
C LEU A 56 -10.58 2.07 -0.08
N PHE A 57 -10.14 1.25 -1.02
CA PHE A 57 -8.73 1.08 -1.31
C PHE A 57 -8.42 0.82 -2.78
N GLU A 58 -7.15 0.89 -3.12
CA GLU A 58 -6.62 0.47 -4.41
C GLU A 58 -5.29 -0.24 -4.20
N ILE A 59 -5.10 -1.35 -4.88
CA ILE A 59 -3.79 -2.01 -4.95
C ILE A 59 -3.11 -1.52 -6.22
N ILE A 60 -1.89 -1.03 -6.08
CA ILE A 60 -1.12 -0.45 -7.18
C ILE A 60 0.24 -1.13 -7.28
N ASP A 61 0.73 -1.27 -8.51
CA ASP A 61 2.11 -1.61 -8.78
C ASP A 61 2.98 -0.36 -8.71
N LEU A 62 4.10 -0.46 -7.99
CA LEU A 62 5.08 0.60 -7.81
C LEU A 62 6.49 0.10 -8.11
N GLU A 63 7.38 1.03 -8.44
CA GLU A 63 8.82 0.85 -8.36
C GLU A 63 9.50 2.06 -7.73
N GLU A 64 10.73 1.88 -7.24
CA GLU A 64 11.53 3.01 -6.75
C GLU A 64 11.86 3.94 -7.92
N ALA A 65 11.78 5.24 -7.66
CA ALA A 65 11.97 6.28 -8.65
C ALA A 65 12.88 7.40 -8.12
N PRO A 66 13.59 8.12 -9.00
CA PRO A 66 14.28 9.34 -8.60
C PRO A 66 13.27 10.45 -8.25
N GLU A 67 13.70 11.44 -7.46
CA GLU A 67 12.83 12.53 -6.99
C GLU A 67 12.09 13.29 -8.11
N ASN A 68 12.70 13.40 -9.30
CA ASN A 68 12.11 14.09 -10.44
C ASN A 68 10.99 13.29 -11.15
N ASP A 69 10.77 12.04 -10.76
CA ASP A 69 9.73 11.13 -11.27
C ASP A 69 8.95 10.49 -10.11
N CYS A 70 8.81 11.23 -9.02
CA CYS A 70 8.24 10.74 -7.75
C CYS A 70 6.74 11.00 -7.69
N ASP A 71 5.94 9.93 -7.78
CA ASP A 71 4.48 10.00 -7.54
C ASP A 71 4.18 9.96 -6.04
N PHE A 72 4.95 9.19 -5.28
CA PHE A 72 4.78 8.99 -3.84
C PHE A 72 6.13 9.08 -3.14
N MET A 73 6.25 10.00 -2.19
CA MET A 73 7.38 10.07 -1.28
C MET A 73 6.99 9.40 0.02
N ALA A 74 7.72 8.34 0.39
CA ALA A 74 7.50 7.62 1.63
C ALA A 74 8.13 8.32 2.83
N ASP A 75 7.75 7.92 4.04
CA ASP A 75 8.22 8.50 5.30
C ASP A 75 9.73 8.30 5.49
N SER A 76 10.30 7.27 4.87
CA SER A 76 11.75 7.04 4.81
C SER A 76 12.52 8.06 3.95
N GLY A 77 11.81 8.84 3.13
CA GLY A 77 12.37 9.70 2.08
C GLY A 77 12.56 9.01 0.73
N MET A 78 12.22 7.72 0.60
CA MET A 78 12.26 7.01 -0.68
C MET A 78 11.14 7.46 -1.61
N CYS A 79 11.46 7.60 -2.88
CA CYS A 79 10.50 7.95 -3.92
C CYS A 79 10.04 6.73 -4.70
N TYR A 80 8.75 6.69 -5.00
CA TYR A 80 8.09 5.63 -5.75
C TYR A 80 7.27 6.22 -6.89
N ARG A 81 7.22 5.50 -8.02
CA ARG A 81 6.33 5.80 -9.14
C ARG A 81 5.36 4.66 -9.41
N LYS A 82 4.15 4.99 -9.87
CA LYS A 82 3.12 4.02 -10.23
C LYS A 82 3.44 3.39 -11.59
N LEU A 83 3.32 2.08 -11.66
CA LEU A 83 3.35 1.33 -12.92
C LEU A 83 1.93 1.24 -13.50
N HIS A 84 1.79 1.53 -14.79
CA HIS A 84 0.54 1.52 -15.53
C HIS A 84 0.01 0.11 -15.82
#